data_AF-A0A9D5BND7-F1
#
_entry.id   AF-A0A9D5BND7-F1
#
_cell.length_a   1.000
_cell.length_b   1.000
_cell.length_c   1.000
_cell.angle_alpha   90.00
_cell.angle_beta   90.00
_cell.angle_gamma   90.00
#
_symmetry.space_group_name_H-M   'P 1'
#
loop_
_entity.id
_entity.type
_entity.pdbx_description
1 polymer ?
#
loop_
_entity_poly.entity_id
_entity_poly.type
_entity_poly.pdbx_seq_one_letter_code
_entity_poly.pdbx_strand_id
1 'polypeptide(L)'
;MVDHDVQTNSVRIQGSHSRNLLKIKRGLEFLKVLFEQVLLTEGNSMRDAVSKAYTQIFNSYHGWALRKAVSVRLNYIPTKQQLYRKLSEDEFAAKVLMETYISASPPLLQYIEKIFLERELGIDW
;
A
#
# COMPACT_ATOMS: atom_id res chain seq x y z
N MET A 1 -12.28 -9.70 15.69
CA MET A 1 -10.80 -9.77 15.50
C MET A 1 -10.11 -8.64 16.24
N VAL A 2 -10.32 -7.37 15.86
CA VAL A 2 -9.76 -6.23 16.60
C VAL A 2 -10.27 -6.16 18.04
N ASP A 3 -11.57 -6.38 18.26
CA ASP A 3 -12.14 -6.38 19.62
C ASP A 3 -11.53 -7.45 20.53
N HIS A 4 -11.20 -8.62 19.99
CA HIS A 4 -10.52 -9.67 20.73
C HIS A 4 -9.12 -9.21 21.16
N ASP A 5 -8.34 -8.62 20.25
CA ASP A 5 -7.01 -8.11 20.58
C ASP A 5 -7.06 -6.95 21.60
N VAL A 6 -8.12 -6.14 21.58
CA VAL A 6 -8.38 -5.12 22.61
C VAL A 6 -8.63 -5.78 23.97
N GLN A 7 -9.54 -6.76 24.02
CA GLN A 7 -9.87 -7.50 25.25
C GLN A 7 -8.64 -8.21 25.84
N THR A 8 -7.76 -8.74 25.00
CA THR A 8 -6.54 -9.44 25.44
C THR A 8 -5.31 -8.53 25.55
N ASN A 9 -5.47 -7.21 25.40
CA ASN A 9 -4.38 -6.22 25.42
C ASN A 9 -3.20 -6.58 24.49
N SER A 10 -3.51 -7.11 23.30
CA SER A 10 -2.54 -7.63 22.34
C SER A 10 -2.47 -6.84 21.03
N VAL A 11 -3.23 -5.74 20.90
CA VAL A 11 -3.38 -4.93 19.66
C VAL A 11 -2.05 -4.66 18.96
N ARG A 12 -1.00 -4.26 19.69
CA ARG A 12 0.30 -3.87 19.12
C ARG A 12 1.36 -4.98 19.13
N ILE A 13 1.04 -6.16 19.66
CA ILE A 13 1.96 -7.29 19.70
C ILE A 13 2.31 -7.72 18.27
N GLN A 14 3.57 -8.10 18.05
CA GLN A 14 4.00 -8.58 16.75
C GLN A 14 3.20 -9.83 16.36
N GLY A 15 2.60 -9.81 15.17
CA GLY A 15 1.78 -10.91 14.66
C GLY A 15 0.32 -10.88 15.13
N SER A 16 -0.08 -9.94 15.99
CA SER A 16 -1.50 -9.76 16.33
C SER A 16 -2.30 -9.44 15.07
N HIS A 17 -3.57 -9.79 15.10
CA HIS A 17 -4.45 -9.58 13.97
C HIS A 17 -4.67 -8.09 13.69
N SER A 18 -4.80 -7.28 14.73
CA SER A 18 -4.96 -5.83 14.63
C SER A 18 -3.73 -5.17 14.01
N ARG A 19 -2.53 -5.54 14.46
CA ARG A 19 -1.29 -5.03 13.87
C ARG A 19 -1.13 -5.44 12.41
N ASN A 20 -1.48 -6.67 12.08
CA ASN A 20 -1.42 -7.16 10.70
C ASN A 20 -2.45 -6.43 9.82
N LEU A 21 -3.67 -6.19 10.30
CA LEU A 21 -4.69 -5.42 9.58
C LEU A 21 -4.22 -4.00 9.29
N LEU A 22 -3.63 -3.30 10.26
CA LEU A 22 -3.11 -1.94 10.05
C LEU A 22 -1.99 -1.92 8.97
N LYS A 23 -1.11 -2.93 8.98
CA LYS A 23 -0.08 -3.09 7.93
C LYS A 23 -0.70 -3.39 6.56
N ILE A 24 -1.72 -4.24 6.49
CA ILE A 24 -2.45 -4.54 5.25
C ILE A 24 -3.11 -3.27 4.71
N LYS A 25 -3.75 -2.46 5.56
CA LYS A 25 -4.32 -1.16 5.17
C LYS A 25 -3.28 -0.28 4.49
N ARG A 26 -2.09 -0.13 5.09
CA ARG A 26 -0.99 0.65 4.49
C ARG A 26 -0.55 0.06 3.14
N GLY A 27 -0.48 -1.26 3.02
CA GLY A 27 -0.21 -1.94 1.74
C GLY A 27 -1.24 -1.64 0.66
N LEU A 28 -2.53 -1.67 1.01
CA LEU A 28 -3.64 -1.37 0.09
C LEU A 28 -3.62 0.10 -0.35
N GLU A 29 -3.33 1.01 0.59
CA GLU A 29 -3.19 2.44 0.29
C GLU A 29 -1.96 2.72 -0.58
N PHE A 30 -0.85 2.03 -0.35
CA PHE A 30 0.31 2.07 -1.24
C PHE A 30 -0.04 1.64 -2.67
N LEU A 31 -0.83 0.57 -2.85
CA LEU A 31 -1.27 0.16 -4.19
C LEU A 31 -2.13 1.22 -4.86
N LYS A 32 -3.02 1.88 -4.12
CA LYS A 32 -3.83 2.99 -4.65
C LYS A 32 -2.93 4.09 -5.19
N VAL A 33 -2.02 4.60 -4.35
CA VAL A 33 -1.10 5.69 -4.75
C VAL A 33 -0.18 5.24 -5.87
N LEU A 34 0.30 4.00 -5.87
CA LEU A 34 1.11 3.44 -6.94
C LEU A 34 0.35 3.49 -8.27
N PHE A 35 -0.89 3.03 -8.31
CA PHE A 35 -1.70 3.03 -9.52
C PHE A 35 -1.99 4.45 -10.01
N GLU A 36 -2.31 5.38 -9.10
CA GLU A 36 -2.45 6.80 -9.45
C GLU A 36 -1.19 7.33 -10.12
N GLN A 37 -0.01 7.05 -9.56
CA GLN A 37 1.26 7.50 -10.14
C GLN A 37 1.61 6.79 -11.45
N VAL A 38 1.28 5.50 -11.61
CA VAL A 38 1.51 4.76 -12.86
C VAL A 38 0.67 5.33 -14.00
N LEU A 39 -0.58 5.72 -13.73
CA LEU A 39 -1.47 6.34 -14.71
C LEU A 39 -1.06 7.77 -15.06
N LEU A 40 -0.48 8.52 -14.12
CA LEU A 40 0.02 9.89 -14.35
C LEU A 40 1.38 9.94 -15.05
N THR A 41 2.21 8.90 -14.91
CA THR A 41 3.59 8.90 -15.43
C THR A 41 3.59 8.43 -16.88
N GLU A 42 4.13 9.21 -17.79
CA GLU A 42 4.37 8.77 -19.17
C GLU A 42 5.56 7.81 -19.27
N GLY A 43 5.60 7.00 -20.33
CA GLY A 43 6.70 6.05 -20.59
C GLY A 43 6.60 4.73 -19.82
N ASN A 44 7.62 3.89 -20.01
CA ASN A 44 7.60 2.47 -19.62
C ASN A 44 8.22 2.21 -18.22
N SER A 45 8.89 3.19 -17.62
CA SER A 45 9.49 3.04 -16.29
C SER A 45 8.44 3.12 -15.19
N MET A 46 8.51 2.23 -14.20
CA MET A 46 7.69 2.29 -12.98
C MET A 46 8.46 2.82 -11.77
N ARG A 47 9.75 3.12 -11.91
CA ARG A 47 10.62 3.49 -10.80
C ARG A 47 10.08 4.69 -10.02
N ASP A 48 9.76 5.76 -10.71
CA ASP A 48 9.33 7.01 -10.08
C ASP A 48 7.97 6.87 -9.42
N ALA A 49 7.04 6.14 -10.06
CA ALA A 49 5.73 5.85 -9.49
C ALA A 49 5.85 5.06 -8.18
N VAL A 50 6.68 4.01 -8.15
CA VAL A 50 6.93 3.23 -6.93
C VAL A 50 7.65 4.05 -5.86
N SER A 51 8.64 4.85 -6.25
CA SER A 51 9.38 5.73 -5.33
C SER A 51 8.45 6.73 -4.62
N LYS A 52 7.58 7.40 -5.37
CA LYS A 52 6.60 8.36 -4.84
C LYS A 52 5.60 7.67 -3.91
N ALA A 53 4.99 6.57 -4.36
CA ALA A 53 4.02 5.83 -3.54
C ALA A 53 4.65 5.30 -2.24
N TYR A 54 5.86 4.76 -2.31
CA TYR A 54 6.59 4.28 -1.13
C TYR A 54 6.89 5.43 -0.15
N THR A 55 7.36 6.57 -0.69
CA THR A 55 7.70 7.73 0.12
C THR A 55 6.47 8.28 0.84
N GLN A 56 5.32 8.35 0.15
CA GLN A 56 4.09 8.84 0.74
C GLN A 56 3.55 7.92 1.85
N ILE A 57 3.60 6.61 1.64
CA ILE A 57 2.89 5.66 2.53
C ILE A 57 3.78 5.04 3.60
N PHE A 58 5.04 4.73 3.30
CA PHE A 58 5.89 3.93 4.18
C PHE A 58 7.05 4.68 4.81
N ASN A 59 7.39 5.89 4.35
CA ASN A 59 8.61 6.59 4.78
C ASN A 59 8.66 6.87 6.29
N SER A 60 7.52 7.25 6.89
CA SER A 60 7.39 7.50 8.33
C SER A 60 7.42 6.22 9.17
N TYR A 61 7.08 5.06 8.59
CA TYR A 61 6.96 3.78 9.31
C TYR A 61 8.19 2.87 9.18
N HIS A 62 9.06 3.12 8.20
CA HIS A 62 10.25 2.31 7.96
C HIS A 62 11.51 3.03 8.45
N GLY A 63 12.30 2.38 9.30
CA GLY A 63 13.60 2.88 9.73
C GLY A 63 14.61 3.04 8.57
N TRP A 64 15.71 3.76 8.84
CA TRP A 64 16.72 4.11 7.83
C TRP A 64 17.23 2.91 7.02
N ALA A 65 17.53 1.79 7.68
CA ALA A 65 18.04 0.59 7.02
C ALA A 65 17.06 0.04 5.97
N LEU A 66 15.77 0.00 6.29
CA LEU A 66 14.74 -0.51 5.39
C LEU A 66 14.48 0.47 4.23
N ARG A 67 14.44 1.78 4.51
CA ARG A 67 14.34 2.80 3.44
C ARG A 67 15.50 2.70 2.46
N LYS A 68 16.73 2.52 2.94
CA LYS A 68 17.91 2.35 2.08
C LYS A 68 17.82 1.08 1.24
N ALA A 69 17.39 -0.04 1.83
CA ALA A 69 17.18 -1.29 1.10
C ALA A 69 16.15 -1.13 -0.03
N VAL A 70 15.06 -0.40 0.22
CA VAL A 70 14.05 -0.10 -0.81
C VAL A 70 14.64 0.77 -1.92
N SER A 71 15.37 1.84 -1.61
CA SER A 71 16.00 2.70 -2.63
C SER A 71 16.93 1.93 -3.58
N VAL A 72 17.67 0.93 -3.06
CA VAL A 72 18.50 0.04 -3.90
C VAL A 72 17.62 -0.85 -4.79
N ARG A 73 16.54 -1.41 -4.24
CA ARG A 73 15.59 -2.26 -4.98
C ARG A 73 14.86 -1.53 -6.10
N LEU A 74 14.68 -0.21 -6.02
CA LEU A 74 14.04 0.59 -7.08
C LEU A 74 14.73 0.44 -8.45
N ASN A 75 16.03 0.07 -8.50
CA ASN A 75 16.75 -0.17 -9.76
C ASN A 75 16.34 -1.48 -10.46
N TYR A 76 15.64 -2.37 -9.76
CA TYR A 76 15.28 -3.72 -10.22
C TYR A 76 13.77 -3.90 -10.41
N ILE A 77 13.01 -2.80 -10.35
CA ILE A 77 11.56 -2.81 -10.56
C ILE A 77 11.27 -3.10 -12.04
N PRO A 78 10.29 -3.96 -12.35
CA PRO A 78 9.91 -4.23 -13.73
C PRO A 78 9.40 -2.97 -14.44
N THR A 79 9.45 -2.97 -15.76
CA THR A 79 8.76 -1.94 -16.57
C THR A 79 7.24 -2.16 -16.56
N LYS A 80 6.47 -1.15 -16.99
CA LYS A 80 5.01 -1.29 -17.15
C LYS A 80 4.66 -2.45 -18.06
N GLN A 81 5.33 -2.53 -19.21
CA GLN A 81 5.12 -3.63 -20.16
C GLN A 81 5.43 -5.01 -19.56
N GLN A 82 6.50 -5.12 -18.74
CA GLN A 82 6.80 -6.37 -18.05
C GLN A 82 5.74 -6.71 -17.00
N LEU A 83 5.21 -5.71 -16.29
CA LEU A 83 4.11 -5.90 -15.34
C LEU A 83 2.84 -6.39 -16.06
N TYR A 84 2.41 -5.72 -17.13
CA TYR A 84 1.21 -6.07 -17.88
C TYR A 84 1.29 -7.49 -18.45
N ARG A 85 2.45 -7.89 -18.99
CA ARG A 85 2.68 -9.28 -19.42
C ARG A 85 2.55 -10.28 -18.28
N LYS A 86 3.03 -9.95 -17.07
CA LYS A 86 2.87 -10.83 -15.89
C LYS A 86 1.42 -10.93 -15.42
N LEU A 87 0.63 -9.88 -15.63
CA LEU A 87 -0.80 -9.86 -15.32
C LEU A 87 -1.63 -10.51 -16.43
N SER A 88 -1.04 -10.84 -17.58
CA SER A 88 -1.75 -11.29 -18.79
C SER A 88 -2.77 -10.26 -19.28
N GLU A 89 -2.47 -8.98 -19.07
CA GLU A 89 -3.31 -7.85 -19.47
C GLU A 89 -2.63 -7.03 -20.57
N ASP A 90 -3.42 -6.41 -21.44
CA ASP A 90 -2.94 -5.30 -22.27
C ASP A 90 -2.96 -3.98 -21.49
N GLU A 91 -2.40 -2.92 -22.08
CA GLU A 91 -2.31 -1.61 -21.42
C GLU A 91 -3.68 -0.98 -21.14
N PHE A 92 -4.65 -1.18 -22.02
CA PHE A 92 -6.00 -0.65 -21.86
C PHE A 92 -6.72 -1.35 -20.70
N ALA A 93 -6.70 -2.68 -20.67
CA ALA A 93 -7.29 -3.47 -19.59
C ALA A 93 -6.61 -3.20 -18.25
N ALA A 94 -5.26 -3.13 -18.23
CA ALA A 94 -4.51 -2.79 -17.02
C ALA A 94 -4.88 -1.40 -16.48
N LYS A 95 -5.07 -0.41 -17.37
CA LYS A 95 -5.54 0.92 -16.97
C LYS A 95 -6.92 0.88 -16.32
N VAL A 96 -7.88 0.20 -16.94
CA VAL A 96 -9.25 0.06 -16.40
C VAL A 96 -9.23 -0.61 -15.02
N LEU A 97 -8.42 -1.65 -14.83
CA LEU A 97 -8.27 -2.33 -13.54
C LEU A 97 -7.66 -1.41 -12.47
N MET A 98 -6.65 -0.62 -12.83
CA MET A 98 -6.04 0.38 -11.94
C MET A 98 -7.05 1.44 -11.52
N GLU A 99 -7.80 2.02 -12.47
CA GLU A 99 -8.84 3.02 -12.20
C GLU A 99 -9.95 2.44 -11.31
N THR A 100 -10.35 1.19 -11.56
CA THR A 100 -11.33 0.47 -10.74
C THR A 100 -10.86 0.34 -9.29
N TYR A 101 -9.60 -0.07 -9.07
CA TYR A 101 -9.03 -0.16 -7.73
C TYR A 101 -8.93 1.21 -7.04
N ILE A 102 -8.50 2.25 -7.77
CA ILE A 102 -8.38 3.62 -7.25
C ILE A 102 -9.75 4.13 -6.78
N SER A 103 -10.81 3.85 -7.55
CA SER A 103 -12.19 4.25 -7.22
C SER A 103 -12.77 3.45 -6.05
N ALA A 104 -12.52 2.13 -6.01
CA ALA A 104 -13.16 1.23 -5.05
C ALA A 104 -12.45 1.15 -3.68
N SER A 105 -11.15 1.43 -3.61
CA SER A 105 -10.36 1.25 -2.38
C SER A 105 -10.62 2.30 -1.27
N PRO A 106 -10.92 3.59 -1.53
CA PRO A 106 -11.05 4.59 -0.47
C PRO A 106 -12.10 4.28 0.61
N PRO A 107 -13.33 3.84 0.27
CA PRO A 107 -14.33 3.48 1.30
C PRO A 107 -13.86 2.34 2.20
N LEU A 108 -13.16 1.34 1.64
CA LEU A 108 -12.58 0.24 2.42
C LEU A 108 -11.47 0.72 3.36
N LEU A 109 -10.56 1.56 2.86
CA LEU A 109 -9.46 2.11 3.66
C LEU A 109 -9.99 2.95 4.83
N GLN A 110 -10.98 3.82 4.56
CA GLN A 110 -11.66 4.63 5.57
C GLN A 110 -12.40 3.76 6.59
N TYR A 111 -13.06 2.69 6.15
CA TYR A 111 -13.71 1.75 7.05
C TYR A 111 -12.70 1.08 7.99
N ILE A 112 -11.54 0.66 7.48
CA ILE A 112 -10.48 0.08 8.31
C ILE A 112 -9.93 1.13 9.29
N GLU A 113 -9.65 2.36 8.86
CA GLU A 113 -9.21 3.44 9.76
C GLU A 113 -10.21 3.69 10.88
N LYS A 114 -11.50 3.78 10.54
CA LYS A 114 -12.59 3.98 11.47
C LYS A 114 -12.60 2.92 12.58
N ILE A 115 -12.35 1.66 12.25
CA ILE A 115 -12.24 0.57 13.25
C ILE A 115 -11.21 0.89 14.34
N PHE A 116 -10.05 1.44 13.98
CA PHE A 116 -8.99 1.77 14.95
C PHE A 116 -9.26 3.08 15.69
N LEU A 117 -9.75 4.10 14.99
CA LEU A 117 -9.98 5.43 15.56
C LEU A 117 -11.15 5.44 16.56
N GLU A 118 -12.25 4.74 16.27
CA GLU A 118 -13.39 4.61 17.21
C GLU A 118 -13.04 3.84 18.49
N ARG A 119 -11.92 3.10 18.48
CA ARG A 119 -11.40 2.37 19.64
C ARG A 119 -10.22 3.08 20.30
N GLU A 120 -9.94 4.32 19.90
CA GLU A 120 -8.84 5.15 20.42
C GLU A 120 -7.45 4.49 20.29
N LEU A 121 -7.28 3.56 19.33
CA LEU A 121 -6.03 2.80 19.16
C LEU A 121 -4.95 3.58 18.40
N GLY A 122 -5.36 4.59 17.64
CA GLY A 122 -4.54 5.33 16.68
C GLY A 122 -4.08 4.47 15.49
N ILE A 123 -3.49 5.12 14.49
CA ILE A 123 -3.07 4.48 13.23
C ILE A 123 -1.60 4.73 12.86
N ASP A 124 -0.83 5.41 13.71
CA ASP A 124 0.54 5.87 13.40
C ASP A 124 1.66 4.98 13.96
N TRP A 125 1.33 3.76 14.41
CA TRP A 125 2.25 2.85 15.10
C TRP A 125 2.69 1.62 14.29
#